data_AF-A0A383AZF8-F1
#
_entry.id   AF-A0A383AZF8-F1
#
_cell.length_a   1.000
_cell.length_b   1.000
_cell.length_c   1.000
_cell.angle_alpha   90.00
_cell.angle_beta   90.00
_cell.angle_gamma   90.00
#
_symmetry.space_group_name_H-M   'P 1'
#
loop_
_entity.id
_entity.type
_entity.pdbx_description
1 polymer ?
#
loop_
_entity_poly.entity_id
_entity_poly.type
_entity_poly.pdbx_seq_one_letter_code
_entity_poly.pdbx_strand_id
1 'polypeptide(L)'
;MYVIAPDSAPRNYVIHTANVLAQYIDNDEDGIPDDPAVLKYLVNENFVVPVWTEADRKAFRRTRCSRKFNFVASMYYDHDQWAIAGNLAGIEKTGKWDTNLEEVWHIVTKGWKETYPKAFGDQKPSLLTDAMDIARGGYFKDLPAQYPDKAWYRYY
;
A
#
# COMPACT_ATOMS: atom_id res chain seq x y z
N MET A 1 8.08 8.48 -7.74
CA MET A 1 7.93 8.18 -6.31
C MET A 1 9.15 7.40 -5.83
N TYR A 2 9.48 7.38 -4.54
CA TYR A 2 10.70 6.74 -4.04
C TYR A 2 10.41 5.70 -2.96
N VAL A 3 11.16 4.60 -3.00
CA VAL A 3 11.37 3.74 -1.83
C VAL A 3 12.47 4.36 -0.97
N ILE A 4 12.23 4.49 0.34
CA ILE A 4 13.21 5.04 1.28
C ILE A 4 13.57 4.03 2.35
N ALA A 5 14.82 4.04 2.80
CA ALA A 5 15.32 3.15 3.83
C ALA A 5 16.53 3.78 4.54
N PRO A 6 16.84 3.42 5.79
CA PRO A 6 18.14 3.75 6.38
C PRO A 6 19.26 2.99 5.66
N ASP A 7 20.49 3.51 5.73
CA ASP A 7 21.66 2.87 5.10
C ASP A 7 21.93 1.45 5.62
N SER A 8 21.45 1.13 6.82
CA SER A 8 21.52 -0.20 7.43
C SER A 8 20.54 -1.22 6.87
N ALA A 9 19.52 -0.79 6.11
CA ALA A 9 18.52 -1.70 5.57
C ALA A 9 19.15 -2.64 4.54
N PRO A 10 18.92 -3.96 4.62
CA PRO A 10 19.52 -4.86 3.65
C PRO A 10 18.93 -4.64 2.24
N ARG A 11 19.82 -4.54 1.25
CA ARG A 11 19.50 -4.06 -0.10
C ARG A 11 18.42 -4.89 -0.81
N ASN A 12 18.36 -6.20 -0.57
CA ASN A 12 17.36 -7.08 -1.19
C ASN A 12 15.93 -6.71 -0.79
N TYR A 13 15.69 -6.27 0.45
CA TYR A 13 14.38 -5.82 0.90
C TYR A 13 13.97 -4.54 0.16
N VAL A 14 14.88 -3.57 0.07
CA VAL A 14 14.64 -2.29 -0.60
C VAL A 14 14.36 -2.49 -2.10
N ILE A 15 15.15 -3.33 -2.78
CA ILE A 15 14.94 -3.65 -4.20
C ILE A 15 13.60 -4.36 -4.41
N HIS A 16 13.28 -5.33 -3.55
CA HIS A 16 12.02 -6.07 -3.66
C HIS A 16 10.81 -5.15 -3.55
N THR A 17 10.78 -4.28 -2.54
CA THR A 17 9.72 -3.26 -2.38
C THR A 17 9.67 -2.31 -3.58
N ALA A 18 10.82 -1.93 -4.15
CA ALA A 18 10.86 -1.08 -5.34
C ALA A 18 10.27 -1.76 -6.58
N ASN A 19 10.53 -3.07 -6.75
CA ASN A 19 9.94 -3.84 -7.83
C ASN A 19 8.43 -3.98 -7.67
N VAL A 20 7.94 -4.30 -6.47
CA VAL A 20 6.48 -4.34 -6.19
C VAL A 20 5.84 -2.98 -6.45
N LEU A 21 6.48 -1.89 -6.03
CA LEU A 21 5.99 -0.55 -6.33
C LEU A 21 5.96 -0.27 -7.84
N ALA A 22 7.00 -0.66 -8.59
CA ALA A 22 7.03 -0.47 -10.04
C ALA A 22 5.84 -1.15 -10.71
N GLN A 23 5.55 -2.40 -10.34
CA GLN A 23 4.40 -3.16 -10.86
C GLN A 23 3.05 -2.50 -10.54
N TYR A 24 2.91 -1.80 -9.40
CA TYR A 24 1.68 -1.05 -9.12
C TYR A 24 1.55 0.25 -9.90
N ILE A 25 2.64 0.81 -10.40
CA ILE A 25 2.66 2.07 -11.14
C ILE A 25 2.57 1.82 -12.66
N ASP A 26 3.20 0.75 -13.13
CA ASP A 26 3.35 0.34 -14.52
C ASP A 26 3.38 -1.20 -14.53
N ASN A 27 2.18 -1.79 -14.64
CA ASN A 27 1.98 -3.23 -14.51
C ASN A 27 2.22 -3.98 -15.83
N ASP A 28 2.20 -3.30 -16.98
CA ASP A 28 2.54 -3.90 -18.28
C ASP A 28 4.01 -3.68 -18.69
N GLU A 29 4.76 -2.94 -17.87
CA GLU A 29 6.20 -2.70 -17.97
C GLU A 29 6.62 -1.98 -19.27
N ASP A 30 5.73 -1.17 -19.85
CA ASP A 30 6.01 -0.45 -21.09
C ASP A 30 6.83 0.84 -20.84
N GLY A 31 7.09 1.19 -19.58
CA GLY A 31 7.82 2.36 -19.14
C GLY A 31 6.96 3.61 -18.99
N ILE A 32 5.65 3.51 -19.22
CA ILE A 32 4.65 4.55 -19.03
C ILE A 32 3.78 4.15 -17.83
N PRO A 33 3.62 5.02 -16.81
CA PRO A 33 2.70 4.73 -15.73
C PRO A 33 1.28 4.46 -16.26
N ASP A 34 0.64 3.39 -15.80
CA ASP A 34 -0.74 3.02 -16.15
C ASP A 34 -1.73 4.16 -15.87
N ASP A 35 -1.44 4.91 -14.79
CA ASP A 35 -2.19 6.10 -14.39
C ASP A 35 -1.23 7.26 -14.07
N PRO A 36 -0.87 8.08 -15.09
CA PRO A 36 0.05 9.19 -14.89
C PRO A 36 -0.47 10.26 -13.93
N ALA A 37 -1.79 10.42 -13.79
CA ALA A 37 -2.39 11.41 -12.90
C ALA A 37 -2.20 11.01 -11.44
N VAL A 38 -2.40 9.73 -11.13
CA VAL A 38 -2.17 9.13 -9.81
C VAL A 38 -0.70 9.22 -9.41
N LEU A 39 0.23 8.84 -10.30
CA LEU A 39 1.66 8.97 -10.01
C LEU A 39 2.04 10.44 -9.75
N LYS A 40 1.51 11.37 -10.56
CA LYS A 40 1.75 12.81 -10.40
C LYS A 40 1.27 13.31 -9.03
N TYR A 41 0.10 12.90 -8.58
CA TYR A 41 -0.40 13.25 -7.24
C TYR A 41 0.56 12.74 -6.15
N LEU A 42 0.90 11.45 -6.17
CA LEU A 42 1.77 10.83 -5.18
C LEU A 42 3.14 11.52 -5.10
N VAL A 43 3.72 11.91 -6.25
CA VAL A 43 4.99 12.64 -6.30
C VAL A 43 4.85 14.07 -5.75
N ASN A 44 3.83 14.81 -6.16
CA ASN A 44 3.62 16.19 -5.72
C ASN A 44 3.40 16.29 -4.21
N GLU A 45 2.68 15.31 -3.65
CA GLU A 45 2.42 15.22 -2.21
C GLU A 45 3.55 14.52 -1.44
N ASN A 46 4.71 14.29 -2.06
CA ASN A 46 5.89 13.68 -1.44
C ASN A 46 5.58 12.33 -0.75
N PHE A 47 4.74 11.49 -1.36
CA PHE A 47 4.56 10.13 -0.89
C PHE A 47 5.84 9.31 -1.11
N VAL A 48 6.14 8.44 -0.15
CA VAL A 48 7.27 7.52 -0.17
C VAL A 48 6.85 6.16 0.34
N VAL A 49 7.56 5.12 -0.09
CA VAL A 49 7.36 3.74 0.39
C VAL A 49 8.53 3.37 1.31
N PRO A 50 8.33 3.32 2.62
CA PRO A 50 9.43 3.08 3.54
C PRO A 50 9.72 1.60 3.78
N VAL A 51 11.01 1.26 3.88
CA VAL A 51 11.54 -0.06 4.27
C VAL A 51 12.51 0.12 5.41
N TRP A 52 12.17 -0.33 6.62
CA TRP A 52 12.96 -0.07 7.83
C TRP A 52 12.58 -1.02 8.99
N THR A 53 13.23 -0.94 10.14
CA THR A 53 12.70 -1.57 11.37
C THR A 53 11.64 -0.69 12.05
N GLU A 54 10.91 -1.24 13.02
CA GLU A 54 9.99 -0.43 13.83
C GLU A 54 10.74 0.67 14.60
N ALA A 55 11.93 0.35 15.10
CA ALA A 55 12.81 1.28 15.80
C ALA A 55 13.24 2.46 14.89
N ASP A 56 13.66 2.16 13.66
CA ASP A 56 14.03 3.16 12.66
C ASP A 56 12.85 4.06 12.30
N ARG A 57 11.65 3.49 12.09
CA ARG A 57 10.43 4.25 11.84
C ARG A 57 10.14 5.24 12.97
N LYS A 58 10.26 4.80 14.22
CA LYS A 58 10.05 5.63 15.41
C LYS A 58 11.10 6.73 15.51
N ALA A 59 12.36 6.43 15.20
CA ALA A 59 13.43 7.42 15.15
C ALA A 59 13.18 8.46 14.05
N PHE A 60 12.87 8.01 12.82
CA PHE A 60 12.59 8.87 11.68
C PHE A 60 11.44 9.83 11.95
N ARG A 61 10.30 9.33 12.48
CA ARG A 61 9.11 10.15 12.80
C ARG A 61 9.38 11.27 13.82
N ARG A 62 10.46 11.21 14.60
CA ARG A 62 10.88 12.28 15.52
C ARG A 62 11.69 13.39 14.84
N THR A 63 12.18 13.14 13.63
CA THR A 63 13.00 14.11 12.88
C THR A 63 12.13 15.16 12.20
N ARG A 64 12.71 16.35 11.97
CA ARG A 64 12.09 17.37 11.09
C ARG A 64 11.97 16.89 9.64
N CYS A 65 12.87 16.00 9.21
CA CYS A 65 12.87 15.44 7.87
C CYS A 65 11.58 14.65 7.57
N SER A 66 11.09 13.86 8.54
CA SER A 66 9.87 13.07 8.38
C SER A 66 8.62 13.88 8.04
N ARG A 67 8.58 15.18 8.38
CA ARG A 67 7.46 16.08 8.07
C ARG A 67 7.40 16.48 6.59
N LYS A 68 8.45 16.21 5.82
CA LYS A 68 8.52 16.50 4.39
C LYS A 68 7.96 15.37 3.52
N PHE A 69 7.66 14.22 4.13
CA PHE A 69 7.25 13.03 3.41
C PHE A 69 5.93 12.49 3.95
N ASN A 70 5.10 12.02 3.04
CA ASN A 70 3.86 11.32 3.36
C ASN A 70 4.05 9.81 3.19
N PHE A 71 3.54 9.04 4.15
CA PHE A 71 3.45 7.60 4.06
C PHE A 71 2.39 7.14 5.07
N VAL A 72 1.55 6.21 4.63
CA VAL A 72 0.40 5.69 5.40
C VAL A 72 0.56 4.22 5.78
N ALA A 73 1.63 3.59 5.29
CA ALA A 73 2.01 2.20 5.46
C ALA A 73 3.54 2.10 5.47
N SER A 74 4.09 0.95 5.84
CA SER A 74 5.53 0.73 5.92
C SER A 74 5.85 -0.75 5.82
N MET A 75 6.98 -1.07 5.22
CA MET A 75 7.53 -2.42 5.26
C MET A 75 8.57 -2.55 6.36
N TYR A 76 8.43 -3.62 7.14
CA TYR A 76 9.25 -3.92 8.30
C TYR A 76 10.05 -5.21 8.12
N TYR A 77 11.37 -5.09 7.91
CA TYR A 77 12.22 -6.26 7.67
C TYR A 77 12.59 -7.03 8.96
N ASP A 78 12.16 -6.55 10.13
CA ASP A 78 12.33 -7.22 11.43
C ASP A 78 11.13 -8.08 11.83
N HIS A 79 9.93 -7.89 11.25
CA HIS A 79 8.74 -8.67 11.63
C HIS A 79 7.70 -8.94 10.54
N ASP A 80 7.69 -8.24 9.40
CA ASP A 80 6.75 -8.55 8.32
C ASP A 80 7.07 -9.88 7.63
N GLN A 81 6.09 -10.40 6.88
CA GLN A 81 6.32 -11.53 5.99
C GLN A 81 6.84 -11.05 4.64
N TRP A 82 7.90 -11.69 4.18
CA TRP A 82 8.55 -11.40 2.91
C TRP A 82 8.65 -12.66 2.08
N ALA A 83 8.26 -12.55 0.82
CA ALA A 83 8.37 -13.64 -0.14
C ALA A 83 9.68 -13.53 -0.95
N ILE A 84 10.83 -13.38 -0.29
CA ILE A 84 12.15 -13.27 -0.94
C ILE A 84 12.98 -14.54 -0.71
N ALA A 85 13.57 -15.10 -1.78
CA ALA A 85 14.50 -16.23 -1.75
C ALA A 85 15.68 -15.99 -2.71
N GLY A 86 16.75 -15.37 -2.21
CA GLY A 86 17.89 -14.97 -3.03
C GLY A 86 17.46 -13.93 -4.08
N ASN A 87 17.59 -14.29 -5.36
CA ASN A 87 17.15 -13.45 -6.49
C ASN A 87 15.73 -13.77 -6.97
N LEU A 88 15.03 -14.71 -6.32
CA LEU A 88 13.65 -15.06 -6.63
C LEU A 88 12.72 -14.43 -5.59
N ALA A 89 11.49 -14.16 -6.00
CA ALA A 89 10.44 -13.71 -5.09
C ALA A 89 9.07 -14.29 -5.46
N GLY A 90 8.11 -14.10 -4.55
CA GLY A 90 6.72 -14.49 -4.72
C GLY A 90 6.32 -15.77 -3.97
N ILE A 91 5.02 -15.94 -3.77
CA ILE A 91 4.44 -17.04 -2.99
C ILE A 91 4.75 -18.41 -3.59
N GLU A 92 4.79 -18.52 -4.92
CA GLU A 92 5.14 -19.78 -5.60
C GLU A 92 6.59 -20.21 -5.34
N LYS A 93 7.49 -19.25 -5.11
CA LYS A 93 8.92 -19.53 -4.89
C LYS A 93 9.25 -19.76 -3.43
N THR A 94 8.50 -19.14 -2.52
CA THR A 94 8.85 -19.10 -1.10
C THR A 94 7.86 -19.80 -0.18
N GLY A 95 6.64 -20.07 -0.67
CA GLY A 95 5.53 -20.54 0.16
C GLY A 95 5.05 -19.51 1.20
N LYS A 96 5.48 -18.25 1.09
CA LYS A 96 5.17 -17.18 2.05
C LYS A 96 4.32 -16.10 1.40
N TRP A 97 3.43 -15.52 2.19
CA TRP A 97 2.78 -14.27 1.84
C TRP A 97 3.82 -13.15 1.71
N ASP A 98 3.53 -12.21 0.82
CA ASP A 98 4.34 -11.01 0.63
C ASP A 98 3.59 -9.78 1.11
N THR A 99 3.92 -9.31 2.31
CA THR A 99 3.29 -8.13 2.91
C THR A 99 3.48 -6.86 2.06
N ASN A 100 4.47 -6.83 1.16
CA ASN A 100 4.64 -5.72 0.21
C ASN A 100 3.40 -5.47 -0.64
N LEU A 101 2.66 -6.52 -1.01
CA LEU A 101 1.45 -6.37 -1.83
C LEU A 101 0.39 -5.54 -1.10
N GLU A 102 0.29 -5.62 0.22
CA GLU A 102 -0.68 -4.84 1.00
C GLU A 102 -0.15 -3.46 1.39
N GLU A 103 1.07 -3.38 1.93
CA GLU A 103 1.62 -2.13 2.44
C GLU A 103 1.95 -1.12 1.33
N VAL A 104 2.43 -1.59 0.19
CA VAL A 104 2.64 -0.70 -0.98
C VAL A 104 1.30 -0.27 -1.56
N TRP A 105 0.32 -1.18 -1.61
CA TRP A 105 -1.04 -0.87 -2.06
C TRP A 105 -1.73 0.21 -1.23
N HIS A 106 -1.53 0.19 0.10
CA HIS A 106 -2.04 1.26 0.98
C HIS A 106 -1.55 2.65 0.58
N ILE A 107 -0.35 2.76 0.01
CA ILE A 107 0.24 4.04 -0.42
C ILE A 107 -0.31 4.43 -1.78
N VAL A 108 -0.25 3.51 -2.77
CA VAL A 108 -0.71 3.81 -4.14
C VAL A 108 -2.20 4.17 -4.17
N THR A 109 -3.02 3.51 -3.34
CA THR A 109 -4.46 3.80 -3.25
C THR A 109 -4.79 5.17 -2.68
N LYS A 110 -3.88 5.85 -1.97
CA LYS A 110 -4.06 7.27 -1.66
C LYS A 110 -4.05 8.13 -2.92
N GLY A 111 -3.23 7.78 -3.91
CA GLY A 111 -3.24 8.45 -5.19
C GLY A 111 -4.57 8.30 -5.93
N TRP A 112 -5.13 7.08 -6.02
CA TRP A 112 -6.46 6.87 -6.63
C TRP A 112 -7.58 7.58 -5.87
N LYS A 113 -7.59 7.47 -4.54
CA LYS A 113 -8.59 8.13 -3.68
C LYS A 113 -8.65 9.63 -3.94
N GLU A 114 -7.50 10.28 -3.96
CA GLU A 114 -7.40 11.74 -4.03
C GLU A 114 -7.50 12.27 -5.47
N THR A 115 -7.08 11.47 -6.45
CA THR A 115 -7.21 11.81 -7.88
C THR A 115 -8.64 11.59 -8.39
N TYR A 116 -9.32 10.54 -7.91
CA TYR A 116 -10.69 10.17 -8.32
C TYR A 116 -11.63 9.95 -7.13
N PRO A 117 -11.91 10.98 -6.32
CA PRO A 117 -12.67 10.85 -5.08
C PRO A 117 -14.11 10.35 -5.28
N LYS A 118 -14.73 10.64 -6.44
CA LYS A 118 -16.06 10.11 -6.77
C LYS A 118 -16.07 8.59 -6.98
N ALA A 119 -14.96 8.01 -7.42
CA ALA A 119 -14.84 6.59 -7.64
C ALA A 119 -14.26 5.88 -6.41
N PHE A 120 -13.10 6.35 -5.93
CA PHE A 120 -12.29 5.66 -4.91
C PHE A 120 -12.28 6.36 -3.55
N GLY A 121 -13.12 7.37 -3.34
CA GLY A 121 -13.31 7.99 -2.03
C GLY A 121 -13.73 6.95 -0.99
N ASP A 122 -13.14 6.99 0.20
CA ASP A 122 -13.49 6.13 1.35
C ASP A 122 -14.59 6.76 2.23
N GLN A 123 -15.06 7.96 1.87
CA GLN A 123 -16.22 8.62 2.45
C GLN A 123 -17.36 8.67 1.45
N LYS A 124 -18.59 8.43 1.94
CA LYS A 124 -19.79 8.52 1.11
C LYS A 124 -20.04 9.96 0.64
N PRO A 125 -20.53 10.14 -0.60
CA PRO A 125 -20.78 9.11 -1.62
C PRO A 125 -19.56 8.84 -2.52
N SER A 126 -19.34 7.57 -2.90
CA SER A 126 -18.41 7.15 -3.94
C SER A 126 -18.76 5.77 -4.51
N LEU A 127 -18.30 5.44 -5.72
CA LEU A 127 -18.51 4.10 -6.30
C LEU A 127 -17.96 2.98 -5.40
N LEU A 128 -16.81 3.22 -4.76
CA LEU A 128 -16.21 2.28 -3.81
C LEU A 128 -17.13 2.06 -2.60
N THR A 129 -17.64 3.12 -1.98
CA THR A 129 -18.53 2.97 -0.81
C THR A 129 -19.85 2.32 -1.16
N ASP A 130 -20.37 2.54 -2.37
CA ASP A 130 -21.58 1.88 -2.85
C ASP A 130 -21.34 0.39 -3.14
N ALA A 131 -20.19 0.05 -3.75
CA ALA A 131 -19.77 -1.33 -3.93
C ALA A 131 -19.57 -2.05 -2.59
N MET A 132 -18.98 -1.38 -1.59
CA MET A 132 -18.81 -1.93 -0.25
C MET A 132 -20.14 -2.19 0.45
N ASP A 133 -21.14 -1.32 0.30
CA ASP A 133 -22.47 -1.56 0.86
C ASP A 133 -23.13 -2.79 0.23
N ILE A 134 -23.02 -2.95 -1.10
CA ILE A 134 -23.52 -4.15 -1.79
C ILE A 134 -22.79 -5.39 -1.26
N ALA A 135 -21.47 -5.33 -1.15
CA ALA A 135 -20.64 -6.46 -0.73
C ALA A 135 -20.90 -6.90 0.72
N ARG A 136 -21.12 -5.93 1.60
CA ARG A 136 -21.44 -6.15 3.02
C ARG A 136 -22.93 -6.43 3.25
N GLY A 137 -23.77 -6.35 2.22
CA GLY A 137 -25.21 -6.57 2.30
C GLY A 137 -26.00 -5.40 2.92
N GLY A 138 -25.37 -4.24 3.09
CA GLY A 138 -25.92 -3.00 3.65
C GLY A 138 -24.82 -2.01 4.02
N TYR A 139 -25.22 -0.79 4.39
CA TYR A 139 -24.31 0.21 4.93
C TYR A 139 -24.08 -0.02 6.43
N PHE A 140 -22.82 -0.02 6.84
CA PHE A 140 -22.42 -0.10 8.25
C PHE A 140 -21.32 0.92 8.53
N LYS A 141 -21.61 1.86 9.45
CA LYS A 141 -20.63 2.84 9.92
C LYS A 141 -19.51 2.19 10.73
N ASP A 142 -19.88 1.24 11.59
CA ASP A 142 -18.97 0.45 12.43
C ASP A 142 -19.01 -1.02 11.99
N LEU A 143 -18.06 -1.83 12.45
CA LEU A 143 -18.08 -3.28 12.20
C LEU A 143 -19.31 -3.90 12.87
N PRO A 144 -20.23 -4.54 12.10
CA PRO A 144 -21.37 -5.19 12.71
C PRO A 144 -20.94 -6.47 13.41
N ALA A 145 -21.60 -6.82 14.52
CA ALA A 145 -21.38 -8.10 15.21
C ALA A 145 -21.69 -9.30 14.30
N GLN A 146 -22.63 -9.13 13.37
CA GLN A 146 -22.97 -10.12 12.36
C GLN A 146 -23.32 -9.44 11.04
N TYR A 147 -22.70 -9.91 9.96
CA TYR A 147 -23.05 -9.51 8.60
C TYR A 147 -24.32 -10.22 8.13
N PRO A 148 -25.14 -9.59 7.26
CA PRO A 148 -26.26 -10.26 6.60
C PRO A 148 -25.83 -11.52 5.86
N ASP A 149 -26.68 -12.54 5.80
CA ASP A 149 -26.35 -13.82 5.13
C ASP A 149 -25.98 -13.66 3.65
N LYS A 150 -26.54 -12.65 2.98
CA LYS A 150 -26.24 -12.30 1.59
C LYS A 150 -24.92 -11.55 1.38
N ALA A 151 -24.22 -11.16 2.45
CA ALA A 151 -22.94 -10.48 2.35
C ALA A 151 -21.87 -11.45 1.83
N TRP A 152 -21.14 -11.05 0.79
CA TRP A 152 -20.02 -11.81 0.24
C TRP A 152 -18.66 -11.25 0.66
N TYR A 153 -18.63 -10.01 1.18
CA TYR A 153 -17.50 -9.49 1.93
C TYR A 153 -17.86 -9.35 3.41
N ARG A 154 -17.12 -10.06 4.26
CA ARG A 154 -17.31 -10.10 5.71
C ARG A 154 -15.95 -9.96 6.38
N TYR A 155 -15.91 -9.21 7.47
CA TYR A 155 -14.71 -9.00 8.26
C TYR A 155 -15.03 -9.34 9.72
N TYR A 156 -14.31 -10.30 10.29
CA TYR A 156 -14.54 -10.83 11.63
C TYR A 156 -13.31 -10.61 12.51
#